data_AF-A0A2N2Y330-F1
#
_entry.id   AF-A0A2N2Y330-F1
#
_cell.length_a   1.000
_cell.length_b   1.000
_cell.length_c   1.000
_cell.angle_alpha   90.00
_cell.angle_beta   90.00
_cell.angle_gamma   90.00
#
_symmetry.space_group_name_H-M   'P 1'
#
loop_
_entity.id
_entity.type
_entity.pdbx_description
1 polymer ?
#
loop_
_entity_poly.entity_id
_entity_poly.type
_entity_poly.pdbx_seq_one_letter_code
_entity_poly.pdbx_strand_id
1 'polypeptide(L)' 'MKCSRCGSEEIVQQVKTGLTAENGHIGPKYSKSLFYVVEPMYCDICTGCGEILRFYILDFKDKKWVRKK' A
#
# COMPACT_ATOMS: atom_id res chain seq x y z
N MET A 1 13.23 -12.27 -0.29
CA MET A 1 13.48 -11.18 0.69
C MET A 1 13.29 -11.77 2.08
N LYS A 2 14.08 -11.35 3.07
CA LYS A 2 14.01 -11.93 4.41
C LYS A 2 13.23 -11.01 5.36
N CYS A 3 12.31 -11.54 6.15
CA CYS A 3 11.60 -10.78 7.16
C CYS A 3 12.58 -10.30 8.24
N SER A 4 12.68 -8.99 8.46
CA SER A 4 13.55 -8.42 9.50
C SER A 4 13.10 -8.77 10.92
N ARG A 5 11.81 -9.09 11.11
CA ARG A 5 11.23 -9.41 12.42
C ARG A 5 11.48 -10.86 12.85
N CYS A 6 11.25 -11.84 11.98
CA CYS A 6 11.36 -13.26 12.34
C CYS A 6 12.40 -14.06 11.53
N GLY A 7 13.03 -13.45 10.53
CA GLY A 7 14.01 -14.12 9.67
C GLY A 7 13.41 -15.10 8.65
N SER A 8 12.09 -15.26 8.59
CA SER A 8 11.44 -16.12 7.57
C SER A 8 11.61 -15.55 6.16
N GLU A 9 11.66 -16.45 5.17
CA GLU A 9 11.66 -16.12 3.73
C GLU A 9 10.27 -16.31 3.08
N GLU A 10 9.28 -16.77 3.87
CA GLU A 10 7.89 -16.96 3.44
C GLU A 10 7.19 -15.60 3.35
N ILE A 11 7.30 -14.97 2.18
CA ILE A 11 6.77 -13.63 1.91
C ILE A 11 5.77 -13.68 0.74
N VAL A 12 4.54 -13.27 1.01
CA VAL A 12 3.53 -13.02 -0.02
C VAL A 12 3.69 -11.58 -0.49
N GLN A 13 3.91 -11.40 -1.79
CA GLN A 13 4.13 -10.08 -2.39
C GLN A 13 2.88 -9.55 -3.08
N GLN A 14 2.83 -8.23 -3.28
CA GLN A 14 1.81 -7.56 -4.09
C GLN A 14 0.37 -7.76 -3.57
N VAL A 15 0.21 -7.88 -2.25
CA VAL A 15 -1.10 -7.97 -1.61
C VAL A 15 -1.82 -6.64 -1.74
N LYS A 16 -2.99 -6.64 -2.39
CA LYS A 16 -3.80 -5.44 -2.55
C LYS A 16 -4.46 -5.05 -1.22
N THR A 17 -4.30 -3.79 -0.82
CA THR A 17 -4.98 -3.24 0.36
C THR A 17 -6.32 -2.60 -0.04
N GLY A 18 -7.34 -2.74 0.81
CA GLY A 18 -8.68 -2.24 0.49
C GLY A 18 -9.64 -2.36 1.66
N LEU A 19 -10.83 -1.78 1.49
CA LEU A 19 -11.94 -1.89 2.43
C LEU A 19 -12.87 -3.03 2.00
N THR A 20 -13.41 -3.77 2.97
CA THR A 20 -14.34 -4.88 2.71
C THR A 20 -15.81 -4.45 2.70
N ALA A 21 -16.18 -3.40 3.44
CA ALA A 21 -17.59 -2.99 3.62
C ALA A 21 -18.03 -1.80 2.75
N GLU A 22 -17.11 -0.92 2.37
CA GLU A 22 -17.35 0.22 1.48
C GLU A 22 -16.38 0.06 0.31
N ASN A 23 -16.88 -0.26 -0.88
CA ASN A 23 -16.03 -0.40 -2.06
C ASN A 23 -15.08 0.80 -2.19
N GLY A 24 -13.78 0.58 -2.00
CA GLY A 24 -12.82 1.67 -1.89
C GLY A 24 -11.38 1.21 -1.77
N HIS A 25 -10.46 2.07 -2.20
CA HIS A 25 -9.03 1.87 -2.06
C HIS A 25 -8.52 2.55 -0.79
N ILE A 26 -7.57 1.90 -0.12
CA ILE A 26 -6.76 2.53 0.91
C ILE A 26 -5.43 2.91 0.27
N GLY A 27 -5.00 4.16 0.48
CA GLY A 27 -3.71 4.62 -0.01
C GLY A 27 -3.54 6.14 0.00
N PRO A 28 -2.41 6.64 -0.51
CA PRO A 28 -2.12 8.06 -0.60
C PRO A 28 -3.12 8.79 -1.50
N LYS A 29 -3.50 10.00 -1.09
CA LYS A 29 -4.37 10.88 -1.88
C LYS A 29 -3.54 11.79 -2.77
N TYR A 30 -4.01 12.02 -3.99
CA TYR A 30 -3.47 13.05 -4.89
C TYR A 30 -4.58 13.88 -5.51
N SER A 31 -4.27 15.14 -5.83
CA SER A 31 -5.21 16.03 -6.53
C SER A 31 -5.21 15.71 -8.02
N LYS A 32 -6.40 15.56 -8.60
CA LYS A 32 -6.63 15.44 -10.04
C LYS A 32 -7.73 16.43 -10.44
N SER A 33 -7.33 17.55 -11.06
CA SER A 33 -8.23 18.66 -11.34
C SER A 33 -8.93 19.16 -10.06
N LEU A 34 -10.27 19.19 -10.03
CA LEU A 34 -11.09 19.65 -8.90
C LEU A 34 -11.35 18.57 -7.83
N PHE A 35 -10.86 17.35 -8.01
CA PHE A 35 -11.13 16.22 -7.13
C PHE A 35 -9.86 15.63 -6.51
N TYR A 36 -10.06 14.85 -5.44
CA TYR A 36 -9.02 14.00 -4.87
C TYR A 36 -9.26 12.55 -5.26
N VAL A 37 -8.19 11.86 -5.64
CA VAL A 37 -8.18 10.43 -5.96
C VAL A 37 -7.30 9.71 -4.96
N VAL A 38 -7.68 8.49 -4.59
CA VAL A 38 -6.86 7.59 -3.78
C VAL A 38 -6.11 6.66 -4.72
N GLU A 39 -4.80 6.59 -4.56
CA GLU A 39 -3.98 5.61 -5.27
C GLU A 39 -4.06 4.24 -4.58
N PRO A 40 -4.37 3.14 -5.30
CA PRO A 40 -4.34 1.80 -4.74
C PRO A 40 -2.95 1.47 -4.17
N MET A 41 -2.92 1.05 -2.91
CA MET A 41 -1.71 0.66 -2.23
C MET A 41 -1.63 -0.87 -2.10
N TYR A 42 -0.40 -1.37 -2.12
CA TYR A 42 -0.05 -2.77 -2.01
C TYR A 42 0.89 -2.96 -0.83
N CYS A 43 0.96 -4.18 -0.33
CA CYS A 43 1.95 -4.56 0.67
C CYS A 43 2.55 -5.93 0.39
N ASP A 44 3.70 -6.18 1.02
CA ASP A 44 4.29 -7.51 1.10
C ASP A 44 4.21 -7.98 2.56
N ILE A 45 3.75 -9.21 2.79
CA ILE A 45 3.43 -9.76 4.12
C ILE A 45 4.26 -11.01 4.37
N CYS A 46 4.92 -11.09 5.52
CA CYS A 46 5.52 -12.34 5.99
C CYS A 46 4.45 -13.25 6.59
N THR A 47 4.23 -14.41 5.98
CA THR A 47 3.25 -15.39 6.50
C THR A 47 3.78 -16.14 7.72
N GLY A 48 5.10 -16.14 7.94
CA GLY A 48 5.70 -16.74 9.13
C GLY A 48 5.47 -15.96 10.43
N CYS A 49 5.23 -14.65 10.39
CA CYS A 49 5.00 -13.85 11.62
C CYS A 49 3.95 -12.73 11.50
N GLY A 50 3.33 -12.56 10.33
CA GLY A 50 2.33 -11.53 10.06
C GLY A 50 2.90 -10.12 9.84
N GLU A 51 4.22 -9.95 9.81
CA GLU A 51 4.83 -8.64 9.58
C GLU A 51 4.50 -8.09 8.20
N ILE A 52 4.14 -6.82 8.12
CA ILE A 52 4.05 -6.09 6.85
C ILE A 52 5.42 -5.46 6.56
N LEU A 53 6.09 -5.95 5.52
CA LEU A 53 7.49 -5.56 5.24
C LEU A 53 7.57 -4.18 4.61
N ARG A 54 6.60 -3.82 3.79
CA ARG A 54 6.50 -2.51 3.14
C ARG A 54 5.10 -2.28 2.60
N PHE A 55 4.76 -1.00 2.47
CA PHE A 55 3.65 -0.51 1.67
C PHE A 55 4.20 0.24 0.46
N TYR A 56 3.54 0.11 -0.70
CA TYR A 56 3.95 0.79 -1.93
C TYR A 56 2.76 1.00 -2.88
N ILE A 57 2.97 1.90 -3.85
CA ILE A 57 2.07 2.16 -4.97
C ILE A 57 2.78 1.79 -6.27
N LEU A 58 2.03 1.35 -7.28
CA LEU A 58 2.60 0.97 -8.57
C LEU A 58 2.61 2.12 -9.57
N ASP A 59 1.57 2.97 -9.55
CA ASP A 59 1.50 4.16 -10.40
C ASP A 59 1.76 5.41 -9.56
N PHE A 60 2.91 6.05 -9.77
CA PHE A 60 3.38 7.20 -8.97
C PHE A 60 3.74 8.44 -9.82
N LYS A 61 3.69 8.34 -11.15
CA LYS A 61 4.19 9.40 -12.03
C LYS A 61 3.27 10.62 -12.02
N ASP A 62 3.88 11.80 -11.95
CA ASP A 62 3.21 13.12 -12.10
C ASP A 62 2.04 13.39 -11.15
N LYS A 63 2.02 12.74 -9.97
CA LYS A 63 0.96 12.89 -8.96
C LYS A 63 1.26 14.02 -7.99
N LYS A 64 0.28 14.92 -7.85
CA LYS A 64 0.28 16.00 -6.86
C LYS A 64 -0.24 15.47 -5.52
N TRP A 65 0.65 14.85 -4.74
CA TRP A 65 0.30 14.22 -3.46
C TRP A 65 -0.20 15.23 -2.43
N VAL A 66 -1.28 14.85 -1.74
CA VAL A 66 -1.82 15.63 -0.62
C VAL A 66 -0.96 15.37 0.61
N ARG A 67 -0.35 16.43 1.15
CA ARG A 67 0.41 16.38 2.40
C ARG A 67 -0.44 16.98 3.51
N LYS A 68 -0.45 16.35 4.68
CA LYS A 68 -1.00 16.99 5.88
C LYS A 68 -0.08 18.15 6.24
N LYS A 69 -0.66 19.35 6.38
CA LYS A 69 0.04 20.52 6.93
C LYS A 69 0.12 20.41 8.44
#